data_AF-A0A496W321-F1
#
_entry.id   AF-A0A496W321-F1
#
_cell.length_a   1.000
_cell.length_b   1.000
_cell.length_c   1.000
_cell.angle_alpha   90.00
_cell.angle_beta   90.00
_cell.angle_gamma   90.00
#
_symmetry.space_group_name_H-M   'P 1'
#
loop_
_entity.id
_entity.type
_entity.pdbx_description
1 polymer ?
#
loop_
_entity_poly.entity_id
_entity_poly.type
_entity_poly.pdbx_seq_one_letter_code
_entity_poly.pdbx_strand_id
1 'polypeptide(L)'
;MKKIVFYVIKPKAILVDRTKTLDETIRKPLTEVTTWLDEEMTHSGWSDNDYIVAVKLIYLAYLYEDFKDEPETQFLFNGGAIRFELFDKWWSIERFELSDNITEAEHSLERLTKDKIQLTGNSAIDTWLLGQLAASSIGVQINILAQT
;
A
#
# COMPACT_ATOMS: atom_id res chain seq x y z
N MET A 1 -19.14 0.76 -7.20
CA MET A 1 -17.90 1.52 -7.50
C MET A 1 -16.75 0.58 -7.22
N LYS A 2 -15.86 0.37 -8.19
CA LYS A 2 -14.70 -0.53 -8.04
C LYS A 2 -13.67 0.18 -7.17
N LYS A 3 -13.28 -0.44 -6.05
CA LYS A 3 -12.23 0.06 -5.17
C LYS A 3 -10.96 -0.72 -5.44
N ILE A 4 -9.88 -0.02 -5.75
CA ILE A 4 -8.55 -0.60 -5.82
C ILE A 4 -7.97 -0.51 -4.42
N VAL A 5 -7.61 -1.65 -3.85
CA VAL A 5 -7.16 -1.72 -2.46
C VAL A 5 -5.82 -2.45 -2.40
N PHE A 6 -4.90 -1.88 -1.63
CA PHE A 6 -3.61 -2.47 -1.32
C PHE A 6 -3.60 -2.97 0.12
N TYR A 7 -3.10 -4.19 0.30
CA TYR A 7 -2.88 -4.81 1.59
C TYR A 7 -1.38 -4.94 1.83
N VAL A 8 -0.86 -4.20 2.80
CA VAL A 8 0.55 -4.29 3.18
C VAL A 8 0.67 -5.22 4.38
N ILE A 9 1.26 -6.39 4.16
CA ILE A 9 1.46 -7.42 5.17
C ILE A 9 2.91 -7.34 5.66
N LYS A 10 3.08 -7.18 6.97
CA LYS A 10 4.40 -7.03 7.61
C LYS A 10 4.59 -8.11 8.66
N PRO A 11 5.76 -8.77 8.74
CA PRO A 11 6.04 -9.68 9.84
C PRO A 11 6.18 -8.89 11.15
N LYS A 12 5.75 -9.49 12.25
CA LYS A 12 6.04 -8.99 13.59
C LYS A 12 7.44 -9.43 14.01
N ALA A 13 8.05 -8.67 14.92
CA ALA A 13 9.38 -8.97 15.46
C ALA A 13 9.48 -10.42 15.99
N ILE A 14 8.41 -10.91 16.63
CA ILE A 14 8.35 -12.28 17.13
C ILE A 14 8.51 -13.34 16.04
N LEU A 15 7.99 -13.10 14.83
CA LEU A 15 8.19 -14.00 13.69
C LEU A 15 9.63 -13.92 13.19
N VAL A 16 10.15 -12.70 13.03
CA VAL A 16 11.53 -12.46 12.58
C VAL A 16 12.54 -13.14 13.50
N ASP A 17 12.37 -13.00 14.81
CA ASP A 17 13.22 -13.65 15.82
C ASP A 17 13.09 -15.18 15.78
N ARG A 18 11.86 -15.69 15.55
CA ARG A 18 11.58 -17.12 15.47
C ARG A 18 12.21 -17.77 14.24
N THR A 19 12.29 -17.05 13.13
CA THR A 19 12.79 -17.58 11.85
C THR A 19 14.25 -17.26 11.57
N LYS A 20 14.96 -16.58 12.49
CA LYS A 20 16.35 -16.12 12.28
C LYS A 20 17.35 -17.23 11.95
N THR A 21 17.10 -18.46 12.39
CA THR A 21 17.97 -19.62 12.18
C THR A 21 17.53 -20.49 11.02
N LEU A 22 16.41 -20.16 10.37
CA LEU A 22 15.91 -20.92 9.23
C LEU A 22 16.71 -20.59 7.98
N ASP A 23 16.71 -21.52 7.04
CA ASP A 23 17.26 -21.28 5.71
C ASP A 23 16.60 -20.06 5.06
N GLU A 24 17.37 -19.32 4.24
CA GLU A 24 16.88 -18.10 3.61
C GLU A 24 15.67 -18.36 2.70
N THR A 25 15.62 -19.51 2.02
CA THR A 25 14.51 -19.89 1.14
C THR A 25 13.18 -20.04 1.89
N ILE A 26 13.22 -20.39 3.17
CA ILE A 26 12.05 -20.48 4.06
C ILE A 26 11.81 -19.17 4.79
N ARG A 27 12.87 -18.56 5.32
CA ARG A 27 12.80 -17.34 6.13
C ARG A 27 12.27 -16.15 5.33
N LYS A 28 12.74 -15.99 4.10
CA LYS A 28 12.47 -14.80 3.28
C LYS A 28 10.98 -14.65 2.97
N PRO A 29 10.26 -15.66 2.45
CA PRO A 29 8.81 -15.57 2.24
C PRO A 29 8.00 -15.24 3.49
N LEU A 30 8.48 -15.66 4.68
CA LEU A 30 7.80 -15.40 5.95
C LEU A 30 8.06 -13.99 6.50
N THR A 31 9.20 -13.39 6.17
CA THR A 31 9.70 -12.15 6.80
C THR A 31 9.83 -10.95 5.84
N GLU A 32 9.55 -11.13 4.56
CA GLU A 32 9.44 -9.99 3.66
C GLU A 32 8.13 -9.25 3.85
N VAL A 33 8.19 -7.91 3.75
CA VAL A 33 6.99 -7.09 3.64
C VAL A 33 6.41 -7.33 2.25
N THR A 34 5.17 -7.79 2.19
CA THR A 34 4.47 -8.06 0.93
C THR A 34 3.32 -7.09 0.74
N THR A 35 3.01 -6.79 -0.52
CA THR A 35 1.86 -5.97 -0.89
C THR A 35 0.98 -6.75 -1.84
N TRP A 36 -0.27 -6.94 -1.46
CA TRP A 36 -1.28 -7.59 -2.28
C TRP A 36 -2.27 -6.57 -2.80
N LEU A 37 -2.68 -6.74 -4.05
CA LEU A 37 -3.65 -5.90 -4.72
C LEU A 37 -4.96 -6.66 -4.83
N ASP A 38 -6.06 -6.01 -4.47
CA ASP A 38 -7.39 -6.51 -4.76
C ASP A 38 -8.25 -5.44 -5.42
N GLU A 39 -9.14 -5.90 -6.28
CA GLU A 39 -10.23 -5.12 -6.84
C GLU A 39 -11.51 -5.54 -6.12
N GLU A 40 -11.78 -4.91 -4.97
CA GLU A 40 -12.93 -5.26 -4.14
C GLU A 40 -14.23 -4.96 -4.92
N MET A 41 -14.77 -5.99 -5.57
CA MET A 41 -15.96 -5.87 -6.43
C MET A 41 -17.16 -6.68 -5.95
N THR A 42 -17.04 -7.51 -4.91
CA THR A 42 -17.86 -8.73 -4.87
C THR A 42 -18.58 -9.07 -3.57
N HIS A 43 -18.43 -8.33 -2.47
CA HIS A 43 -19.14 -8.65 -1.22
C HIS A 43 -19.96 -7.47 -0.70
N SER A 44 -21.14 -7.24 -1.30
CA SER A 44 -22.08 -6.23 -0.82
C SER A 44 -22.42 -6.49 0.65
N GLY A 45 -21.96 -5.60 1.54
CA GLY A 45 -22.20 -5.66 2.97
C GLY A 45 -20.98 -5.96 3.84
N TRP A 46 -19.82 -6.27 3.25
CA TRP A 46 -18.58 -6.39 4.03
C TRP A 46 -18.06 -5.02 4.47
N SER A 47 -17.68 -4.94 5.73
CA SER A 47 -16.87 -3.84 6.27
C SER A 47 -15.40 -4.02 5.90
N ASP A 48 -14.61 -2.95 6.01
CA ASP A 48 -13.16 -3.01 5.82
C ASP A 48 -12.50 -4.11 6.69
N ASN A 49 -13.04 -4.35 7.89
CA ASN A 49 -12.55 -5.40 8.77
C ASN A 49 -12.86 -6.81 8.24
N ASP A 50 -14.01 -7.02 7.60
CA ASP A 50 -14.36 -8.33 7.01
C ASP A 50 -13.42 -8.67 5.86
N TYR A 51 -13.10 -7.68 5.02
CA TYR A 51 -12.09 -7.82 3.97
C TYR A 51 -10.70 -8.14 4.56
N ILE A 52 -10.28 -7.43 5.61
CA ILE A 52 -9.02 -7.71 6.31
C ILE A 52 -8.99 -9.16 6.82
N VAL A 53 -10.06 -9.63 7.48
CA VAL A 53 -10.14 -11.01 7.97
C VAL A 53 -10.05 -12.02 6.82
N ALA A 54 -10.72 -11.77 5.70
CA ALA A 54 -10.64 -12.61 4.52
C ALA A 54 -9.20 -12.67 3.97
N VAL A 55 -8.52 -11.53 3.82
CA VAL A 55 -7.14 -11.49 3.32
C VAL A 55 -6.18 -12.21 4.28
N LYS A 56 -6.36 -12.09 5.60
CA LYS A 56 -5.57 -12.87 6.57
C LYS A 56 -5.68 -14.38 6.33
N LEU A 57 -6.90 -14.86 6.11
CA LEU A 57 -7.14 -16.29 5.86
C LEU A 57 -6.58 -16.74 4.51
N ILE A 58 -6.74 -15.93 3.45
CA ILE A 58 -6.16 -16.21 2.13
C ILE A 58 -4.63 -16.23 2.22
N TYR A 59 -4.01 -15.29 2.94
CA TYR A 59 -2.56 -15.26 3.15
C TYR A 59 -2.05 -16.50 3.87
N LEU A 60 -2.73 -16.94 4.93
CA LEU A 60 -2.37 -18.18 5.63
C LEU A 60 -2.55 -19.42 4.75
N ALA A 61 -3.60 -19.48 3.94
CA ALA A 61 -3.83 -20.59 3.01
C ALA A 61 -2.75 -20.63 1.91
N TYR A 62 -2.36 -19.47 1.38
CA TYR A 62 -1.26 -19.33 0.43
C TYR A 62 0.06 -19.87 1.01
N LEU A 63 0.44 -19.42 2.21
CA LEU A 63 1.64 -19.93 2.88
C LEU A 63 1.56 -21.41 3.25
N TYR A 64 0.37 -21.90 3.62
CA TYR A 64 0.18 -23.30 3.97
C TYR A 64 0.50 -24.23 2.79
N GLU A 65 0.08 -23.88 1.58
CA GLU A 65 0.38 -24.71 0.40
C GLU A 65 1.90 -24.83 0.14
N ASP A 66 2.65 -23.76 0.39
CA ASP A 66 4.11 -23.74 0.18
C ASP A 66 4.88 -24.44 1.33
N PHE A 67 4.34 -24.46 2.55
CA PHE A 67 5.09 -24.84 3.75
C PHE A 67 4.51 -26.02 4.54
N LYS A 68 3.35 -26.58 4.17
CA LYS A 68 2.68 -27.67 4.94
C LYS A 68 3.57 -28.90 5.18
N ASP A 69 4.46 -29.20 4.23
CA ASP A 69 5.36 -30.35 4.29
C ASP A 69 6.74 -29.98 4.85
N GLU A 70 6.99 -28.71 5.16
CA GLU A 70 8.28 -28.23 5.64
C GLU A 70 8.41 -28.34 7.17
N PRO A 71 9.26 -29.23 7.71
CA PRO A 71 9.35 -29.49 9.14
C PRO A 71 9.72 -28.26 9.97
N GLU A 72 10.55 -27.38 9.40
CA GLU A 72 11.02 -26.16 10.05
C GLU A 72 9.91 -25.11 10.25
N THR A 73 8.81 -25.23 9.50
CA THR A 73 7.67 -24.31 9.58
C THR A 73 6.52 -24.84 10.42
N GLN A 74 6.66 -26.02 11.03
CA GLN A 74 5.62 -26.64 11.86
C GLN A 74 5.15 -25.73 13.01
N PHE A 75 5.96 -24.77 13.47
CA PHE A 75 5.54 -23.79 14.47
C PHE A 75 4.43 -22.83 13.99
N LEU A 76 4.27 -22.67 12.68
CA LEU A 76 3.20 -21.89 12.06
C LEU A 76 1.89 -22.67 12.06
N PHE A 77 1.91 -23.90 11.55
CA PHE A 77 0.68 -24.64 11.24
C PHE A 77 0.37 -25.82 12.15
N ASN A 78 1.28 -26.22 13.04
CA ASN A 78 1.26 -27.32 14.03
C ASN A 78 -0.03 -28.17 14.13
N GLY A 79 -0.43 -28.82 13.03
CA GLY A 79 -1.68 -29.58 12.92
C GLY A 79 -2.99 -28.84 13.23
N GLY A 80 -2.97 -27.51 13.34
CA GLY A 80 -4.12 -26.69 13.70
C GLY A 80 -4.89 -26.19 12.47
N ALA A 81 -6.20 -25.97 12.64
CA ALA A 81 -7.00 -25.32 11.61
C ALA A 81 -6.49 -23.89 11.34
N ILE A 82 -6.49 -23.49 10.07
CA ILE A 82 -6.22 -22.12 9.62
C ILE A 82 -7.26 -21.19 10.24
N ARG A 83 -6.79 -20.21 11.01
CA ARG A 83 -7.59 -19.25 11.77
C ARG A 83 -6.91 -17.89 11.72
N PHE A 84 -7.67 -16.80 11.63
CA PHE A 84 -7.07 -15.46 11.44
C PHE A 84 -6.24 -15.01 12.66
N GLU A 85 -6.48 -15.56 13.85
CA GLU A 85 -5.66 -15.29 15.03
C GLU A 85 -4.22 -15.79 14.89
N LEU A 86 -4.01 -16.82 14.06
CA LEU A 86 -2.65 -17.26 13.70
C LEU A 86 -1.93 -16.16 12.91
N PHE A 87 -2.64 -15.50 11.99
CA PHE A 87 -2.10 -14.34 11.29
C PHE A 87 -1.75 -13.26 12.31
N ASP A 88 -2.69 -12.92 13.21
CA ASP A 88 -2.50 -11.85 14.18
C ASP A 88 -1.38 -12.13 15.18
N LYS A 89 -0.97 -13.37 15.37
CA LYS A 89 0.21 -13.71 16.17
C LYS A 89 1.52 -13.28 15.49
N TRP A 90 1.61 -13.47 14.17
CA TRP A 90 2.88 -13.46 13.45
C TRP A 90 3.05 -12.29 12.49
N TRP A 91 1.96 -11.73 11.97
CA TRP A 91 1.95 -10.63 11.01
C TRP A 91 1.00 -9.51 11.45
N SER A 92 1.14 -8.37 10.80
CA SER A 92 0.20 -7.25 10.80
C SER A 92 -0.19 -6.92 9.37
N ILE A 93 -1.37 -6.32 9.19
CA ILE A 93 -1.88 -5.91 7.88
C ILE A 93 -2.42 -4.50 7.96
N GLU A 94 -2.08 -3.68 6.96
CA GLU A 94 -2.62 -2.36 6.73
C GLU A 94 -3.37 -2.38 5.39
N ARG A 95 -4.58 -1.83 5.37
CA ARG A 95 -5.44 -1.73 4.18
C ARG A 95 -5.45 -0.29 3.70
N PHE A 96 -5.10 -0.07 2.44
CA PHE A 96 -5.09 1.23 1.79
C PHE A 96 -6.02 1.21 0.59
N GLU A 97 -7.14 1.93 0.69
CA GLU A 97 -7.98 2.21 -0.47
C GLU A 97 -7.34 3.32 -1.29
N LEU A 98 -7.12 3.07 -2.58
CA LEU A 98 -6.72 4.10 -3.51
C LEU A 98 -7.96 4.91 -3.90
N SER A 99 -8.32 5.89 -3.06
CA SER A 99 -9.45 6.80 -3.31
C SER A 99 -9.08 7.91 -4.28
N ASP A 100 -7.83 8.39 -4.22
CA ASP A 100 -7.36 9.54 -4.98
C ASP A 100 -6.10 9.18 -5.77
N ASN A 101 -6.05 9.62 -7.02
CA ASN A 101 -4.86 9.49 -7.86
C ASN A 101 -3.90 10.66 -7.57
N ILE A 102 -2.60 10.37 -7.42
CA ILE A 102 -1.57 11.41 -7.29
C ILE A 102 -1.64 12.43 -8.43
N THR A 103 -1.99 12.02 -9.66
CA THR A 103 -2.20 12.92 -10.80
C THR A 103 -3.36 13.91 -10.54
N GLU A 104 -4.44 13.46 -9.92
CA GLU A 104 -5.55 14.35 -9.56
C GLU A 104 -5.16 15.29 -8.40
N ALA A 105 -4.40 14.78 -7.42
CA ALA A 105 -3.89 15.58 -6.32
C ALA A 105 -2.83 16.60 -6.78
N GLU A 106 -2.01 16.28 -7.78
CA GLU A 106 -1.00 17.14 -8.39
C GLU A 106 -1.61 18.41 -8.99
N HIS A 107 -2.84 18.36 -9.51
CA HIS A 107 -3.56 19.57 -9.94
C HIS A 107 -3.77 20.57 -8.79
N SER A 108 -3.66 20.16 -7.53
CA SER A 108 -3.69 21.10 -6.40
C SER A 108 -2.44 21.97 -6.34
N LEU A 109 -1.30 21.51 -6.87
CA LEU A 109 -0.08 22.32 -7.00
C LEU A 109 -0.28 23.49 -7.95
N GLU A 110 -1.13 23.34 -8.97
CA GLU A 110 -1.43 24.43 -9.90
C GLU A 110 -2.16 25.60 -9.25
N ARG A 111 -2.87 25.34 -8.15
CA ARG A 111 -3.59 26.36 -7.39
C ARG A 111 -2.73 27.04 -6.33
N LEU A 112 -1.51 26.56 -6.10
CA LEU A 112 -0.60 27.14 -5.12
C LEU A 112 0.18 28.29 -5.73
N THR A 113 0.35 29.34 -4.94
CA THR A 113 1.22 30.47 -5.27
C THR A 113 2.61 30.25 -4.67
N LYS A 114 3.65 30.84 -5.28
CA LYS A 114 5.05 30.65 -4.86
C LYS A 114 5.32 31.04 -3.41
N ASP A 115 4.53 31.94 -2.82
CA ASP A 115 4.64 32.36 -1.42
C ASP A 115 4.14 31.31 -0.41
N LYS A 116 3.43 30.27 -0.88
CA LYS A 116 2.94 29.17 -0.03
C LYS A 116 3.87 27.97 0.01
N ILE A 117 4.96 28.00 -0.74
CA ILE A 117 5.85 26.85 -0.92
C ILE A 117 7.26 27.22 -0.49
N GLN A 118 7.81 26.46 0.44
CA GLN A 118 9.22 26.53 0.80
C GLN A 118 10.01 25.55 -0.06
N LEU A 119 11.10 26.01 -0.66
CA LEU A 119 12.01 25.14 -1.41
C LEU A 119 12.66 24.11 -0.48
N THR A 120 12.88 22.93 -1.02
CA THR A 120 13.35 21.75 -0.28
C THR A 120 14.87 21.74 -0.11
N GLY A 121 15.60 22.52 -0.91
CA GLY A 121 17.06 22.48 -0.99
C GLY A 121 17.59 21.37 -1.90
N ASN A 122 16.71 20.55 -2.48
CA ASN A 122 17.04 19.58 -3.51
C ASN A 122 16.77 20.21 -4.88
N SER A 123 17.83 20.53 -5.63
CA SER A 123 17.75 21.27 -6.89
C SER A 123 16.86 20.59 -7.94
N ALA A 124 16.80 19.26 -7.97
CA ALA A 124 15.96 18.52 -8.92
C ALA A 124 14.47 18.69 -8.60
N ILE A 125 14.11 18.55 -7.32
CA ILE A 125 12.73 18.73 -6.84
C ILE A 125 12.31 20.19 -6.95
N ASP A 126 13.18 21.13 -6.57
CA ASP A 126 12.89 22.56 -6.60
C ASP A 126 12.69 23.06 -8.05
N THR A 127 13.48 22.55 -9.01
CA THR A 127 13.31 22.86 -10.43
C THR A 127 11.98 22.33 -10.97
N TRP A 128 11.64 21.07 -10.67
CA TRP A 128 10.37 20.48 -11.04
C TRP A 128 9.19 21.26 -10.45
N LEU A 129 9.25 21.56 -9.15
CA LEU A 129 8.19 22.28 -8.40
C LEU A 129 7.96 23.69 -8.95
N LEU A 130 9.03 24.44 -9.21
CA LEU A 130 8.92 25.77 -9.82
C LEU A 130 8.38 25.71 -11.25
N GLY A 131 8.66 24.63 -11.99
CA GLY A 131 8.10 24.36 -13.32
C GLY A 131 6.57 24.17 -13.28
N GLN A 132 6.07 23.40 -12.31
CA GLN A 132 4.63 23.20 -12.13
C GLN A 132 3.91 24.50 -11.79
N LEU A 133 4.48 25.32 -10.89
CA LEU A 133 3.90 26.61 -10.48
C LEU A 133 3.92 27.66 -11.59
N ALA A 134 4.87 27.56 -12.53
CA ALA A 134 4.96 28.48 -13.66
C ALA A 134 3.87 28.21 -14.71
N ALA A 135 3.52 26.94 -14.95
CA ALA A 135 2.50 26.55 -15.93
C ALA A 135 1.10 27.12 -15.59
N SER A 136 0.78 27.26 -14.30
CA SER A 136 -0.51 27.76 -13.81
C SER A 136 -0.70 29.27 -13.98
N SER A 137 0.40 30.00 -14.26
CA SER A 137 0.37 31.46 -14.47
C SER A 137 0.12 31.89 -15.92
N ILE A 138 0.02 30.95 -16.86
CA ILE A 138 -0.18 31.22 -18.30
C ILE A 138 -1.68 31.20 -18.70
N GLY A 139 -2.58 30.81 -17.79
CA GLY A 139 -4.03 30.70 -18.05
C GLY A 139 -4.84 32.01 -18.03
N VAL A 140 -4.23 33.16 -17.74
CA VAL A 140 -4.94 34.45 -17.69
C VAL A 140 -4.19 35.49 -18.51
N GLN A 141 -4.40 35.50 -19.82
CA GLN A 141 -4.43 36.72 -20.67
C GLN A 141 -4.70 36.37 -22.14
N ILE A 142 -5.96 36.19 -22.53
CA ILE A 142 -6.45 36.72 -23.81
C ILE A 142 -7.87 37.24 -23.58
N ASN A 143 -7.99 38.51 -23.22
CA ASN A 143 -9.22 39.26 -23.40
C ASN A 143 -8.85 40.72 -23.67
N ILE A 144 -8.43 41.02 -24.90
CA ILE A 144 -8.32 42.40 -25.39
C ILE A 144 -8.90 42.47 -26.80
N LEU A 145 -10.16 42.93 -26.82
CA LEU A 145 -10.76 43.90 -27.74
C LEU A 145 -10.60 43.70 -29.26
N ALA A 146 -11.71 43.35 -29.90
CA ALA A 146 -12.07 43.90 -31.20
C ALA A 146 -13.57 44.29 -31.19
N GLN A 147 -13.87 45.44 -30.60
CA GLN A 147 -14.98 46.29 -31.04
C GLN A 147 -14.35 47.49 -31.73
N THR A 148 -14.46 47.53 -33.05
CA THR A 148 -14.83 48.70 -33.88
C THR A 148 -14.98 48.22 -35.31
#